data_AF-U2RE87-F1
#
_entry.id   AF-U2RE87-F1
#
_cell.length_a   1.000
_cell.length_b   1.000
_cell.length_c   1.000
_cell.angle_alpha   90.00
_cell.angle_beta   90.00
_cell.angle_gamma   90.00
#
_symmetry.space_group_name_H-M   'P 1'
#
loop_
_entity.id
_entity.type
_entity.pdbx_description
1 polymer ?
#
loop_
_entity_poly.entity_id
_entity_poly.type
_entity_poly.pdbx_seq_one_letter_code
_entity_poly.pdbx_strand_id
1 'polypeptide(L)'
;DMALSGVFFEPNSNNIMFTLALMLITIWIIDILKEKMQKFPKYIWYLVSFVIVGIICIISMVAGLDYEYHAIIIGYFFYIFHDKPVFAIFSGYLAIFKEVWSLLGFGLILTYNGKRGKQNKLFNYCFYPVHLLILGILRIFLKI
;
A
#
# COMPACT_ATOMS: atom_id res chain seq x y z
N ASP A 1 4.01 -0.91 15.89
CA ASP A 1 4.96 -1.61 16.77
C ASP A 1 4.58 -1.86 18.22
N MET A 2 4.20 -0.88 19.06
CA MET A 2 4.04 -1.08 20.52
C MET A 2 3.19 -2.30 20.95
N ALA A 3 2.12 -2.62 20.21
CA ALA A 3 1.31 -3.82 20.44
C ALA A 3 2.01 -5.13 20.04
N LEU A 4 2.96 -5.11 19.09
CA LEU A 4 3.70 -6.26 18.54
C LEU A 4 5.12 -6.42 19.13
N SER A 5 5.83 -5.35 19.43
CA SER A 5 7.18 -5.38 20.02
C SER A 5 7.20 -5.21 21.55
N GLY A 6 6.18 -4.59 22.16
CA GLY A 6 6.18 -4.29 23.60
C GLY A 6 7.16 -3.19 24.01
N VAL A 7 7.76 -2.48 23.05
CA VAL A 7 8.70 -1.38 23.25
C VAL A 7 8.08 -0.08 22.73
N PHE A 8 8.44 1.06 23.34
CA PHE A 8 7.89 2.37 22.96
C PHE A 8 8.31 2.84 21.57
N PHE A 9 9.48 2.43 21.09
CA PHE A 9 10.00 2.77 19.77
C PHE A 9 10.73 1.57 19.18
N GLU A 10 10.25 1.10 18.04
CA GLU A 10 10.90 0.07 17.24
C GLU A 10 10.95 0.61 15.80
N PRO A 11 12.16 0.79 15.23
CA PRO A 11 12.33 1.43 13.94
C PRO A 11 12.01 0.51 12.76
N ASN A 12 11.84 -0.80 12.99
CA ASN A 12 11.73 -1.80 11.93
C ASN A 12 10.29 -2.27 11.64
N SER A 13 9.28 -1.93 12.46
CA SER A 13 7.86 -2.15 12.13
C SER A 13 7.07 -0.83 12.22
N ASN A 14 7.20 -0.09 11.13
CA ASN A 14 6.49 1.16 10.93
C ASN A 14 5.08 0.93 10.40
N ASN A 15 4.15 1.68 10.98
CA ASN A 15 2.72 1.64 10.68
C ASN A 15 2.40 1.68 9.17
N ILE A 16 1.56 0.75 8.71
CA ILE A 16 1.02 0.65 7.34
C ILE A 16 0.54 1.96 6.73
N MET A 17 0.07 2.93 7.53
CA MET A 17 -0.35 4.25 7.05
C MET A 17 0.80 4.99 6.35
N PHE A 18 2.05 4.80 6.80
CA PHE A 18 3.24 5.34 6.12
C PHE A 18 3.48 4.67 4.78
N THR A 19 3.34 3.34 4.70
CA THR A 19 3.42 2.60 3.42
C THR A 19 2.36 3.06 2.44
N LEU A 20 1.11 3.23 2.90
CA LEU A 20 -0.01 3.72 2.08
C LEU A 20 0.23 5.15 1.61
N ALA A 21 0.76 6.02 2.47
CA ALA A 21 1.11 7.40 2.10
C ALA A 21 2.22 7.42 1.03
N LEU A 22 3.26 6.60 1.19
CA LEU A 22 4.36 6.51 0.21
C LEU A 22 3.87 5.96 -1.13
N MET A 23 3.00 4.95 -1.12
CA MET A 23 2.35 4.43 -2.32
C MET A 23 1.52 5.52 -3.01
N LEU A 24 0.74 6.31 -2.27
CA LEU A 24 -0.06 7.39 -2.84
C LEU A 24 0.83 8.47 -3.48
N ILE A 25 1.90 8.88 -2.81
CA ILE A 25 2.89 9.82 -3.35
C ILE A 25 3.50 9.26 -4.64
N THR A 26 3.84 7.97 -4.66
CA THR A 26 4.37 7.28 -5.85
C THR A 26 3.42 7.39 -7.03
N ILE A 27 2.15 7.04 -6.83
CA ILE A 27 1.11 7.11 -7.86
C ILE A 27 0.93 8.55 -8.34
N TRP A 28 0.92 9.51 -7.41
CA TRP A 28 0.76 10.93 -7.74
C TRP A 28 1.92 11.47 -8.60
N ILE A 29 3.16 11.09 -8.28
CA ILE A 29 4.34 11.44 -9.09
C ILE A 29 4.21 10.86 -10.50
N ILE A 30 3.80 9.59 -10.61
CA ILE A 30 3.62 8.90 -11.90
C ILE A 30 2.52 9.57 -12.72
N ASP A 31 1.46 10.05 -12.09
CA ASP A 31 0.35 10.72 -12.75
C ASP A 31 0.75 12.10 -13.30
N ILE A 32 1.45 12.91 -12.50
CA ILE A 32 2.03 14.18 -12.96
C ILE A 32 3.00 13.94 -14.13
N LEU A 33 3.81 12.89 -14.04
CA LEU A 33 4.74 12.52 -15.10
C LEU A 33 4.00 12.12 -16.38
N LYS A 34 2.89 11.37 -16.24
CA LYS A 34 2.04 10.95 -17.36
C LYS A 34 1.50 12.15 -18.12
N GLU A 35 1.01 13.17 -17.42
CA GLU A 35 0.54 14.42 -18.03
C GLU A 35 1.66 15.17 -18.76
N LYS A 36 2.83 15.31 -18.13
CA LYS A 36 3.97 16.01 -18.74
C LYS A 36 4.55 15.27 -19.95
N MET A 37 4.48 13.94 -19.97
CA MET A 37 5.06 13.10 -21.01
C MET A 37 4.06 12.69 -22.11
N GLN A 38 2.87 13.29 -22.18
CA GLN A 38 1.88 12.97 -23.23
C GLN A 38 2.41 13.13 -24.66
N LYS A 39 3.41 14.00 -24.87
CA LYS A 39 4.05 14.22 -26.18
C LYS A 39 5.04 13.11 -26.58
N PHE A 40 5.46 12.27 -25.63
CA PHE A 40 6.42 11.20 -25.84
C PHE A 40 5.72 9.86 -26.06
N PRO A 41 6.38 8.89 -26.70
CA PRO A 41 5.80 7.58 -26.92
C PRO A 41 5.61 6.81 -25.60
N LYS A 42 4.52 6.03 -25.53
CA LYS A 42 4.05 5.35 -24.31
C LYS A 42 5.11 4.46 -23.65
N TYR A 43 6.01 3.83 -24.42
CA TYR A 43 7.03 2.94 -23.88
C TYR A 43 8.06 3.66 -22.99
N ILE A 44 8.38 4.93 -23.28
CA ILE A 44 9.31 5.72 -22.46
C ILE A 44 8.69 6.00 -21.09
N TRP A 45 7.40 6.34 -21.07
CA TRP A 45 6.68 6.57 -19.82
C TRP A 45 6.64 5.31 -18.94
N TYR A 46 6.38 4.14 -19.52
CA TYR A 46 6.42 2.87 -18.78
C TYR A 46 7.81 2.61 -18.18
N LEU A 47 8.89 2.85 -18.95
CA LEU A 47 10.26 2.68 -18.46
C LEU A 47 10.55 3.63 -17.29
N VAL A 48 10.25 4.92 -17.43
CA VAL A 48 10.52 5.91 -16.38
C VAL A 48 9.69 5.63 -15.13
N SER A 49 8.41 5.29 -15.27
CA SER A 49 7.56 4.94 -14.13
C SER A 49 8.07 3.68 -13.40
N PHE A 50 8.56 2.68 -14.12
CA PHE A 50 9.15 1.48 -13.51
C PHE A 50 10.42 1.81 -12.70
N VAL A 51 11.29 2.69 -13.21
CA VAL A 51 12.47 3.16 -12.48
C VAL A 51 12.08 3.90 -11.20
N ILE A 52 11.08 4.78 -11.25
CA ILE A 52 10.57 5.51 -10.07
C ILE A 52 10.06 4.53 -9.02
N VAL A 53 9.24 3.55 -9.41
CA VAL A 53 8.75 2.51 -8.50
C VAL A 53 9.90 1.73 -7.88
N GLY A 54 10.91 1.35 -8.66
CA GLY A 54 12.10 0.64 -8.15
C GLY A 54 12.83 1.43 -7.06
N ILE A 55 13.02 2.73 -7.24
CA ILE A 55 13.65 3.61 -6.25
C ILE A 55 12.81 3.68 -4.97
N ILE A 56 11.48 3.84 -5.10
CA ILE A 56 10.58 3.97 -3.95
C ILE A 56 10.46 2.64 -3.19
N CYS A 57 10.51 1.50 -3.88
CA CYS A 57 10.59 0.19 -3.23
C CYS A 57 11.83 0.07 -2.35
N ILE A 58 13.00 0.51 -2.83
CA ILE A 58 14.24 0.52 -2.03
C ILE A 58 14.09 1.43 -0.80
N ILE A 59 13.51 2.62 -0.97
CA ILE A 59 13.24 3.54 0.14
C ILE A 59 12.32 2.87 1.18
N SER A 60 11.27 2.17 0.74
CA SER A 60 10.32 1.47 1.61
C SER A 60 10.97 0.37 2.43
N MET A 61 11.86 -0.41 1.81
CA MET A 61 12.64 -1.45 2.49
C MET A 61 13.61 -0.87 3.51
N VAL A 62 14.36 0.17 3.14
CA VAL A 62 15.33 0.82 4.05
C VAL A 62 14.61 1.51 5.22
N ALA A 63 13.43 2.06 4.97
CA ALA A 63 12.61 2.68 6.00
C ALA A 63 11.85 1.68 6.88
N GLY A 64 11.95 0.36 6.63
CA GLY A 64 11.26 -0.67 7.43
C GLY A 64 9.75 -0.47 7.48
N LEU A 65 9.14 -0.13 6.34
CA LEU A 65 7.70 0.09 6.24
C LEU A 65 6.93 -1.24 6.22
N ASP A 66 5.76 -1.30 6.87
CA ASP A 66 4.89 -2.49 6.83
C ASP A 66 4.61 -2.91 5.37
N TYR A 67 4.80 -4.21 5.06
CA TYR A 67 4.72 -4.83 3.71
C TYR A 67 5.74 -4.32 2.66
N GLU A 68 6.63 -3.40 3.04
CA GLU A 68 7.79 -2.91 2.28
C GLU A 68 7.49 -2.64 0.78
N TYR A 69 8.16 -3.36 -0.12
CA TYR A 69 8.03 -3.24 -1.56
C TYR A 69 6.73 -3.85 -2.11
N HIS A 70 6.13 -4.83 -1.41
CA HIS A 70 4.93 -5.53 -1.88
C HIS A 70 3.77 -4.55 -2.06
N ALA A 71 3.55 -3.67 -1.08
CA ALA A 71 2.48 -2.69 -1.11
C ALA A 71 2.63 -1.69 -2.28
N ILE A 72 3.85 -1.22 -2.54
CA ILE A 72 4.12 -0.27 -3.62
C ILE A 72 3.88 -0.91 -4.99
N ILE A 73 4.37 -2.14 -5.18
CA ILE A 73 4.20 -2.88 -6.44
C ILE A 73 2.71 -3.16 -6.70
N ILE A 74 1.96 -3.60 -5.69
CA ILE A 74 0.51 -3.82 -5.81
C ILE A 74 -0.17 -2.51 -6.19
N GLY A 75 0.07 -1.42 -5.46
CA GLY A 75 -0.51 -0.11 -5.78
C GLY A 75 -0.22 0.35 -7.20
N TYR A 76 1.01 0.13 -7.69
CA TYR A 76 1.41 0.45 -9.05
C TYR A 76 0.69 -0.39 -10.11
N PHE A 77 0.54 -1.70 -9.90
CA PHE A 77 -0.23 -2.55 -10.83
C PHE A 77 -1.70 -2.16 -10.88
N PHE A 78 -2.29 -1.81 -9.74
CA PHE A 78 -3.67 -1.31 -9.69
C PHE A 78 -3.82 0.04 -10.41
N TYR A 79 -2.80 0.89 -10.38
CA TYR A 79 -2.79 2.14 -11.14
C TYR A 79 -2.68 1.91 -12.66
N ILE A 80 -1.75 1.05 -13.11
CA ILE A 80 -1.56 0.80 -14.56
C ILE A 80 -2.74 0.04 -15.15
N PHE A 81 -3.19 -1.01 -14.47
CA PHE A 81 -4.26 -1.89 -14.96
C PHE A 81 -5.63 -1.50 -14.40
N HIS A 82 -5.81 -0.22 -14.05
CA HIS A 82 -7.07 0.29 -13.50
C HIS A 82 -8.29 -0.10 -14.37
N ASP A 83 -8.15 -0.01 -15.70
CA ASP A 83 -9.23 -0.34 -16.65
C ASP A 83 -9.43 -1.85 -16.84
N LYS A 84 -8.50 -2.68 -16.35
CA LYS A 84 -8.45 -4.12 -16.54
C LYS A 84 -8.27 -4.83 -15.19
N PRO A 85 -9.33 -4.90 -14.37
CA PRO A 85 -9.23 -5.35 -12.97
C PRO A 85 -8.67 -6.78 -12.83
N VAL A 86 -8.96 -7.66 -13.79
CA VAL A 86 -8.42 -9.04 -13.79
C VAL A 86 -6.88 -9.04 -13.87
N PHE A 87 -6.30 -8.18 -14.72
CA PHE A 87 -4.84 -8.06 -14.82
C PHE A 87 -4.24 -7.40 -13.58
N ALA A 88 -4.89 -6.36 -13.04
CA ALA A 88 -4.47 -5.73 -11.78
C ALA A 88 -4.42 -6.74 -10.63
N ILE A 89 -5.47 -7.55 -10.48
CA ILE A 89 -5.56 -8.60 -9.46
C ILE A 89 -4.50 -9.67 -9.66
N PHE A 90 -4.33 -10.17 -10.89
CA PHE A 90 -3.35 -11.20 -11.19
C PHE A 90 -1.92 -10.72 -10.88
N SER A 91 -1.54 -9.54 -11.37
CA SER A 91 -0.23 -8.95 -11.09
C SER A 91 -0.04 -8.59 -9.61
N GLY A 92 -1.09 -8.11 -8.94
CA GLY A 92 -1.07 -7.83 -7.50
C GLY A 92 -0.89 -9.09 -6.66
N TYR A 93 -1.56 -10.19 -7.02
CA TYR A 93 -1.39 -11.48 -6.34
C TYR A 93 0.02 -12.04 -6.52
N LEU A 94 0.58 -11.96 -7.73
CA LEU A 94 1.98 -12.36 -7.98
C LEU A 94 2.96 -11.60 -7.09
N ALA A 95 2.68 -10.33 -6.80
CA ALA A 95 3.51 -9.52 -5.92
C ALA A 95 3.47 -9.98 -4.45
N ILE A 96 2.47 -10.76 -4.02
CA ILE A 96 2.32 -11.24 -2.63
C ILE A 96 1.96 -12.73 -2.56
N PHE A 97 2.50 -13.54 -3.48
CA PHE A 97 2.12 -14.93 -3.70
C PHE A 97 2.15 -15.83 -2.45
N LYS A 98 2.98 -15.49 -1.45
CA LYS A 98 3.08 -16.24 -0.19
C LYS A 98 1.82 -16.13 0.68
N GLU A 99 1.03 -15.08 0.51
CA GLU A 99 -0.19 -14.82 1.27
C GLU A 99 -1.41 -15.44 0.58
N VAL A 100 -1.65 -16.74 0.83
CA VAL A 100 -2.78 -17.48 0.19
C VAL A 100 -4.13 -16.81 0.48
N TRP A 101 -4.29 -16.24 1.68
CA TRP A 101 -5.52 -15.54 2.09
C TRP A 101 -5.77 -14.25 1.29
N SER A 102 -4.75 -13.68 0.65
CA SER A 102 -4.91 -12.52 -0.22
C SER A 102 -5.84 -12.79 -1.41
N LEU A 103 -5.98 -14.05 -1.84
CA LEU A 103 -6.90 -14.46 -2.91
C LEU A 103 -8.35 -14.08 -2.61
N LEU A 104 -8.79 -14.19 -1.35
CA LEU A 104 -10.14 -13.79 -0.97
C LEU A 104 -10.32 -12.28 -1.11
N GLY A 105 -9.33 -11.51 -0.64
CA GLY A 105 -9.33 -10.05 -0.77
C GLY A 105 -9.38 -9.62 -2.24
N PHE A 106 -8.50 -10.18 -3.06
CA PHE A 106 -8.47 -9.93 -4.50
C PHE A 106 -9.75 -10.39 -5.22
N GLY A 107 -10.33 -11.52 -4.81
CA GLY A 107 -11.59 -12.03 -5.36
C GLY A 107 -12.76 -11.08 -5.11
N LEU A 108 -12.85 -10.50 -3.91
CA LEU A 108 -13.88 -9.51 -3.57
C LEU A 108 -13.78 -8.23 -4.42
N ILE A 109 -12.59 -7.86 -4.89
CA ILE A 109 -12.43 -6.68 -5.77
C ILE A 109 -13.19 -6.86 -7.08
N LEU A 110 -13.34 -8.08 -7.60
CA LEU A 110 -14.14 -8.34 -8.80
C LEU A 110 -15.62 -8.02 -8.64
N THR A 111 -16.12 -8.03 -7.40
CA THR A 111 -17.50 -7.67 -7.06
C THR A 111 -17.69 -6.18 -6.82
N TYR A 112 -16.62 -5.38 -6.92
CA TYR A 112 -16.66 -3.95 -6.67
C TYR A 112 -17.42 -3.20 -7.76
N ASN A 113 -18.38 -2.37 -7.34
CA ASN A 113 -19.28 -1.64 -8.23
C ASN A 113 -18.69 -0.31 -8.75
N GLY A 114 -17.42 -0.02 -8.46
CA GLY A 114 -16.75 1.24 -8.86
C GLY A 114 -17.16 2.47 -8.06
N LYS A 115 -18.19 2.38 -7.21
CA LYS A 115 -18.71 3.52 -6.44
C LYS A 115 -18.11 3.55 -5.05
N ARG A 116 -17.67 4.74 -4.64
CA ARG A 116 -17.21 4.98 -3.27
C ARG A 116 -18.35 4.69 -2.28
N GLY A 117 -18.10 3.81 -1.31
CA GLY A 117 -19.06 3.52 -0.23
C GLY A 117 -19.31 4.72 0.68
N LYS A 118 -20.48 4.76 1.32
CA LYS A 118 -20.78 5.73 2.39
C LYS A 118 -19.89 5.41 3.59
N GLN A 119 -18.93 6.28 3.90
CA GLN A 119 -17.98 6.07 4.99
C GLN A 119 -17.79 7.36 5.79
N ASN A 120 -17.73 7.21 7.11
CA ASN A 120 -17.35 8.30 8.00
C ASN A 120 -15.82 8.40 8.06
N LYS A 121 -15.25 9.41 7.41
CA LYS A 121 -13.79 9.56 7.25
C LYS A 121 -13.09 9.57 8.60
N LEU A 122 -13.56 10.39 9.53
CA LEU A 122 -12.90 10.58 10.82
C LEU A 122 -12.84 9.28 11.61
N PHE A 123 -13.98 8.57 11.69
CA PHE A 123 -14.05 7.29 12.38
C PHE A 123 -13.09 6.26 11.76
N ASN A 124 -13.10 6.10 10.44
CA ASN A 124 -12.26 5.10 9.78
C ASN A 124 -10.76 5.39 9.91
N TYR A 125 -10.34 6.65 9.79
CA TYR A 125 -8.94 7.02 9.94
C TYR A 125 -8.47 6.94 11.39
N CYS A 126 -9.31 7.31 12.36
CA CYS A 126 -8.97 7.21 13.78
C CYS A 126 -9.05 5.78 14.29
N PHE A 127 -9.89 4.92 13.69
CA PHE A 127 -10.05 3.53 14.13
C PHE A 127 -8.70 2.83 14.18
N TYR A 128 -7.89 2.94 13.12
CA TYR A 128 -6.59 2.27 13.01
C TYR A 128 -5.58 2.62 14.12
N PRO A 129 -5.18 3.88 14.32
CA PRO A 129 -4.26 4.25 15.39
C PRO A 129 -4.85 4.03 16.79
N VAL A 130 -6.17 4.23 16.97
CA VAL A 130 -6.80 4.09 18.29
C VAL A 130 -6.84 2.65 18.77
N HIS A 131 -7.25 1.70 17.93
CA HIS A 131 -7.31 0.30 18.38
C HIS A 131 -5.91 -0.27 18.63
N LEU A 132 -4.91 0.09 17.82
CA LEU A 132 -3.51 -0.31 18.05
C LEU A 132 -2.95 0.28 19.34
N LEU A 133 -3.31 1.53 19.66
CA LEU A 133 -2.91 2.18 20.91
C LEU A 133 -3.52 1.48 22.12
N ILE A 134 -4.83 1.16 22.08
CA ILE A 134 -5.51 0.42 23.14
C ILE A 134 -4.85 -0.94 23.37
N LEU A 135 -4.57 -1.69 22.29
CA LEU A 135 -3.89 -2.98 22.37
C LEU A 135 -2.46 -2.86 22.91
N GLY A 136 -1.71 -1.84 22.50
CA GLY A 136 -0.36 -1.58 23.00
C GLY A 136 -0.35 -1.26 24.49
N ILE A 137 -1.28 -0.42 24.96
CA ILE A 137 -1.47 -0.12 26.38
C ILE A 137 -1.80 -1.39 27.17
N LEU A 138 -2.81 -2.15 26.73
CA LEU A 138 -3.20 -3.40 27.40
C LEU A 138 -2.02 -4.38 27.51
N ARG A 139 -1.23 -4.50 26.46
CA ARG A 139 -0.05 -5.37 26.46
C ARG A 139 1.00 -4.94 27.50
N ILE A 140 1.32 -3.65 27.56
CA ILE A 140 2.26 -3.10 28.56
C ILE A 140 1.74 -3.31 29.98
N PHE A 141 0.45 -3.07 30.22
CA PHE A 141 -0.17 -3.25 31.54
C PHE A 141 -0.24 -4.72 31.96
N LEU A 142 -0.56 -5.63 31.04
CA LEU A 142 -0.69 -7.06 31.32
C LEU A 142 0.64 -7.82 31.28
N LYS A 143 1.73 -7.20 30.81
CA LYS A 143 3.07 -7.80 30.64
C LYS A 143 3.04 -9.14 29.86
N ILE A 144 2.19 -9.23 28.84
CA ILE A 144 2.09 -10.36 27.91
C ILE A 144 2.93 -10.03 26.66
#